data_AF-A0A3C1QW59-F1
#
_entry.id   AF-A0A3C1QW59-F1
#
_cell.length_a   1.000
_cell.length_b   1.000
_cell.length_c   1.000
_cell.angle_alpha   90.00
_cell.angle_beta   90.00
_cell.angle_gamma   90.00
#
_symmetry.space_group_name_H-M   'P 1'
#
loop_
_entity.id
_entity.type
_entity.pdbx_description
1 polymer ?
#
loop_
_entity_poly.entity_id
_entity_poly.type
_entity_poly.pdbx_seq_one_letter_code
_entity_poly.pdbx_strand_id
1 'polypeptide(L)'
;MAAVNRNDLIAKVQKVARKHFQPTKSPGDRSVFETLIFGCCLENATNELAEEAFARLQENYYDWNEVRVTTVPELAESMVGYVDPQASAARVKRSLHAIFETHYAFDLEPLRKENLGKAIQRLKAYKGVTDFVASYVAQTALGGHVIPLDEAMLKLFAILDLAGPKDIAASTVPGLERAVPKAKGSEFFGTVHQLAVQWFAAQNSTKTWAIIAEIDPEARTRHNQATKAAAEAAAKAEEVRQRKVEEAKAAKIKHAVPKGTGAGKAEPPKGAVKPSADKGGSSKPADKSPPPKPPVAPPAPAAAKKPEVKKPEPKGASKPPAKPAGKPIAKKGPSDASSNKPKPKKPTTSGGKSGGPKSGSKPAPRPASNSKNLTKRKPK
;
A
#
# COMPACT_ATOMS: atom_id res chain seq x y z
N MET A 1 33.56 10.73 -9.66
CA MET A 1 32.29 10.33 -10.30
C MET A 1 31.34 11.51 -10.20
N ALA A 2 30.88 12.06 -11.33
CA ALA A 2 29.84 13.09 -11.28
C ALA A 2 28.57 12.45 -10.73
N ALA A 3 27.89 13.11 -9.79
CA ALA A 3 26.62 12.62 -9.28
C ALA A 3 25.61 12.62 -10.45
N VAL A 4 25.28 11.42 -10.94
CA VAL A 4 24.16 11.24 -11.87
C VAL A 4 22.96 11.92 -11.22
N ASN A 5 22.34 12.85 -11.94
CA ASN A 5 21.24 13.62 -11.38
C ASN A 5 20.11 12.65 -11.00
N ARG A 6 19.95 12.42 -9.69
CA ARG A 6 19.02 11.41 -9.15
C ARG A 6 17.60 11.61 -9.65
N ASN A 7 17.19 12.88 -9.87
CA ASN A 7 15.88 13.20 -10.44
C ASN A 7 15.74 12.70 -11.90
N ASP A 8 16.79 12.85 -12.72
CA ASP A 8 16.78 12.39 -14.12
C ASP A 8 16.77 10.87 -14.21
N LEU A 9 17.46 10.18 -13.29
CA LEU A 9 17.42 8.73 -13.20
C LEU A 9 16.03 8.21 -12.75
N ILE A 10 15.39 8.86 -11.77
CA ILE A 10 14.00 8.57 -11.38
C ILE A 10 13.04 8.80 -12.56
N ALA A 11 13.22 9.88 -13.32
CA ALA A 11 12.43 10.14 -14.53
C ALA A 11 12.68 9.08 -15.62
N LYS A 12 13.92 8.60 -15.77
CA LYS A 12 14.29 7.52 -16.69
C LYS A 12 13.65 6.19 -16.29
N VAL A 13 13.69 5.84 -15.00
CA VAL A 13 12.98 4.68 -14.43
C VAL A 13 11.50 4.74 -14.80
N GLN A 14 10.83 5.88 -14.55
CA GLN A 14 9.41 6.02 -14.87
C GLN A 14 9.14 5.89 -16.38
N LYS A 15 10.00 6.47 -17.24
CA LYS A 15 9.86 6.40 -18.70
C LYS A 15 9.97 4.95 -19.21
N VAL A 16 10.94 4.19 -18.71
CA VAL A 16 11.11 2.78 -19.11
C VAL A 16 9.99 1.92 -18.52
N ALA A 17 9.61 2.11 -17.26
CA ALA A 17 8.51 1.34 -16.65
C ALA A 17 7.20 1.49 -17.44
N ARG A 18 6.81 2.72 -17.81
CA ARG A 18 5.62 3.00 -18.65
C ARG A 18 5.67 2.37 -20.06
N LYS A 19 6.85 2.06 -20.59
CA LYS A 19 7.01 1.43 -21.91
C LYS A 19 6.69 -0.07 -21.86
N HIS A 20 6.93 -0.72 -20.72
CA HIS A 20 6.81 -2.17 -20.55
C HIS A 20 5.61 -2.61 -19.69
N PHE A 21 5.09 -1.73 -18.83
CA PHE A 21 4.03 -2.01 -17.88
C PHE A 21 2.89 -1.00 -18.02
N GLN A 22 1.66 -1.49 -17.95
CA GLN A 22 0.49 -0.62 -17.86
C GLN A 22 0.31 -0.18 -16.40
N PRO A 23 -0.23 1.03 -16.14
CA PRO A 23 -0.62 1.42 -14.79
C PRO A 23 -1.58 0.38 -14.20
N THR A 24 -1.32 -0.07 -12.98
CA THR A 24 -2.28 -0.90 -12.23
C THR A 24 -3.62 -0.17 -12.17
N LYS A 25 -4.74 -0.89 -12.36
CA LYS A 25 -6.06 -0.29 -12.18
C LYS A 25 -6.14 0.37 -10.80
N SER A 26 -6.87 1.48 -10.71
CA SER A 26 -7.23 2.01 -9.40
C SER A 26 -7.91 0.88 -8.62
N PRO A 27 -7.57 0.66 -7.34
CA PRO A 27 -8.42 -0.15 -6.49
C PRO A 27 -9.83 0.47 -6.54
N GLY A 28 -10.85 -0.40 -6.50
CA GLY A 28 -12.25 0.02 -6.53
C GLY A 28 -12.65 0.75 -5.24
N ASP A 29 -13.94 0.79 -4.95
CA ASP A 29 -14.50 1.45 -3.75
C ASP A 29 -14.22 0.68 -2.44
N ARG A 30 -12.97 0.25 -2.25
CA ARG A 30 -12.47 -0.40 -1.03
C ARG A 30 -12.48 0.57 0.15
N SER A 31 -12.88 0.07 1.31
CA SER A 31 -12.69 0.78 2.57
C SER A 31 -11.20 1.01 2.88
N VAL A 32 -10.89 1.93 3.81
CA VAL A 32 -9.53 2.12 4.34
C VAL A 32 -8.97 0.80 4.91
N PHE A 33 -9.83 0.02 5.56
CA PHE A 33 -9.48 -1.28 6.11
C PHE A 33 -9.15 -2.31 5.03
N GLU A 34 -10.01 -2.50 4.02
CA GLU A 34 -9.73 -3.41 2.91
C GLU A 34 -8.51 -2.98 2.09
N THR A 35 -8.28 -1.67 1.94
CA THR A 35 -7.07 -1.13 1.31
C THR A 35 -5.80 -1.52 2.09
N LEU A 36 -5.88 -1.61 3.41
CA LEU A 36 -4.78 -2.06 4.27
C LEU A 36 -4.52 -3.56 4.10
N ILE A 37 -5.57 -4.39 4.11
CA ILE A 37 -5.43 -5.84 3.93
C ILE A 37 -4.95 -6.16 2.51
N PHE A 38 -5.48 -5.49 1.49
CA PHE A 38 -4.98 -5.58 0.12
C PHE A 38 -3.51 -5.15 0.01
N GLY A 39 -3.11 -4.08 0.70
CA GLY A 39 -1.71 -3.68 0.80
C GLY A 39 -0.82 -4.76 1.44
N CYS A 40 -1.32 -5.52 2.42
CA CYS A 40 -0.59 -6.64 3.00
C CYS A 40 -0.39 -7.81 2.02
N CYS A 41 -1.33 -8.02 1.09
CA CYS A 41 -1.18 -8.96 -0.03
C CYS A 41 -0.24 -8.42 -1.12
N LEU A 42 -0.29 -7.12 -1.41
CA LEU A 42 0.48 -6.52 -2.51
C LEU A 42 1.99 -6.47 -2.26
N GLU A 43 2.43 -6.40 -1.01
CA GLU A 43 3.86 -6.24 -0.65
C GLU A 43 4.72 -7.41 -1.17
N ASN A 44 5.67 -7.10 -2.06
CA ASN A 44 6.54 -8.04 -2.79
C ASN A 44 5.80 -9.00 -3.75
N ALA A 45 4.57 -8.69 -4.18
CA ALA A 45 3.76 -9.51 -5.10
C ALA A 45 3.27 -8.73 -6.33
N THR A 46 2.87 -9.42 -7.40
CA THR A 46 2.23 -8.74 -8.54
C THR A 46 0.82 -8.30 -8.17
N ASN A 47 0.26 -7.32 -8.90
CA ASN A 47 -1.09 -6.84 -8.62
C ASN A 47 -2.15 -7.93 -8.84
N GLU A 48 -1.92 -8.81 -9.82
CA GLU A 48 -2.75 -9.97 -10.14
C GLU A 48 -2.75 -10.98 -8.98
N LEU A 49 -1.57 -11.32 -8.46
CA LEU A 49 -1.44 -12.19 -7.28
C LEU A 49 -2.04 -11.58 -6.00
N ALA A 50 -2.02 -10.25 -5.87
CA ALA A 50 -2.63 -9.53 -4.75
C ALA A 50 -4.16 -9.54 -4.85
N GLU A 51 -4.72 -9.29 -6.03
CA GLU A 51 -6.16 -9.36 -6.31
C GLU A 51 -6.71 -10.78 -6.14
N GLU A 52 -6.03 -11.80 -6.68
CA GLU A 52 -6.42 -13.20 -6.49
C GLU A 52 -6.35 -13.63 -5.02
N ALA A 53 -5.28 -13.29 -4.29
CA ALA A 53 -5.17 -13.65 -2.87
C ALA A 53 -6.22 -12.93 -2.01
N PHE A 54 -6.49 -11.65 -2.30
CA PHE A 54 -7.52 -10.89 -1.61
C PHE A 54 -8.93 -11.45 -1.87
N ALA A 55 -9.25 -11.81 -3.11
CA ALA A 55 -10.51 -12.47 -3.46
C ALA A 55 -10.66 -13.82 -2.73
N ARG A 56 -9.63 -14.68 -2.75
CA ARG A 56 -9.64 -15.97 -2.02
C ARG A 56 -9.86 -15.78 -0.52
N LEU A 57 -9.28 -14.74 0.10
CA LEU A 57 -9.52 -14.42 1.51
C LEU A 57 -10.97 -13.96 1.79
N GLN A 58 -11.67 -13.37 0.82
CA GLN A 58 -13.08 -12.97 0.95
C GLN A 58 -14.07 -14.08 0.57
N GLU A 59 -13.67 -15.04 -0.27
CA GLU A 59 -14.52 -16.14 -0.75
C GLU A 59 -14.42 -17.40 0.12
N ASN A 60 -13.22 -17.72 0.64
CA ASN A 60 -12.97 -18.94 1.40
C ASN A 60 -13.29 -18.82 2.91
N TYR A 61 -13.47 -17.60 3.41
CA TYR A 61 -13.74 -17.32 4.82
C TYR A 61 -14.97 -16.42 4.95
N TYR A 62 -15.82 -16.68 5.95
CA TYR A 62 -17.09 -16.00 6.13
C TYR A 62 -16.93 -14.52 6.47
N ASP A 63 -15.92 -14.18 7.29
CA ASP A 63 -15.58 -12.81 7.63
C ASP A 63 -14.09 -12.65 8.03
N TRP A 64 -13.69 -11.40 8.30
CA TRP A 64 -12.35 -11.08 8.76
C TRP A 64 -12.03 -11.56 10.19
N ASN A 65 -13.03 -11.97 11.00
CA ASN A 65 -12.77 -12.61 12.29
C ASN A 65 -12.23 -14.02 12.08
N GLU A 66 -12.82 -14.78 11.15
CA GLU A 66 -12.35 -16.10 10.76
C GLU A 66 -10.90 -16.03 10.25
N VAL A 67 -10.62 -15.18 9.25
CA VAL A 67 -9.26 -14.93 8.72
C VAL A 67 -8.25 -14.60 9.83
N ARG A 68 -8.65 -13.84 10.86
CA ARG A 68 -7.79 -13.46 12.00
C ARG A 68 -7.45 -14.66 12.92
N VAL A 69 -8.32 -15.67 13.02
CA VAL A 69 -8.08 -16.85 13.88
C VAL A 69 -7.42 -18.02 13.14
N THR A 70 -7.73 -18.21 11.85
CA THR A 70 -7.12 -19.20 10.93
C THR A 70 -5.59 -19.24 11.01
N THR A 71 -4.96 -20.42 10.91
CA THR A 71 -3.50 -20.54 11.06
C THR A 71 -2.74 -19.92 9.88
N VAL A 72 -1.46 -19.58 10.09
CA VAL A 72 -0.62 -19.00 9.02
C VAL A 72 -0.45 -19.97 7.82
N PRO A 73 -0.25 -21.29 8.01
CA PRO A 73 -0.19 -22.22 6.89
C PRO A 73 -1.45 -22.25 6.04
N GLU A 74 -2.64 -22.32 6.64
CA GLU A 74 -3.93 -22.31 5.92
C GLU A 74 -4.13 -20.99 5.15
N LEU A 75 -3.82 -19.85 5.76
CA LEU A 75 -3.87 -18.55 5.08
C LEU A 75 -2.87 -18.46 3.91
N ALA A 76 -1.73 -19.14 3.99
CA ALA A 76 -0.74 -19.17 2.91
C ALA A 76 -1.22 -19.95 1.68
N GLU A 77 -2.22 -20.82 1.80
CA GLU A 77 -2.87 -21.47 0.65
C GLU A 77 -3.64 -20.47 -0.23
N SER A 78 -4.02 -19.32 0.31
CA SER A 78 -4.57 -18.20 -0.47
C SER A 78 -3.48 -17.40 -1.22
N MET A 79 -2.19 -17.57 -0.86
CA MET A 79 -1.04 -16.80 -1.35
C MET A 79 -0.20 -17.57 -2.38
N VAL A 80 -0.86 -18.31 -3.29
CA VAL A 80 -0.17 -19.14 -4.31
C VAL A 80 0.65 -18.26 -5.26
N GLY A 81 1.88 -18.69 -5.57
CA GLY A 81 2.78 -17.99 -6.51
C GLY A 81 3.59 -16.84 -5.91
N TYR A 82 3.43 -16.54 -4.61
CA TYR A 82 4.24 -15.57 -3.89
C TYR A 82 5.66 -16.09 -3.67
N VAL A 83 6.63 -15.17 -3.56
CA VAL A 83 8.03 -15.50 -3.21
C VAL A 83 8.13 -16.10 -1.80
N ASP A 84 7.34 -15.56 -0.86
CA ASP A 84 7.14 -16.12 0.48
C ASP A 84 5.65 -16.04 0.87
N PRO A 85 4.87 -17.11 0.61
CA PRO A 85 3.47 -17.21 1.00
C PRO A 85 3.26 -17.13 2.52
N GLN A 86 4.19 -17.69 3.32
CA GLN A 86 4.08 -17.76 4.78
C GLN A 86 4.29 -16.39 5.42
N ALA A 87 5.31 -15.64 4.98
CA ALA A 87 5.53 -14.27 5.46
C ALA A 87 4.36 -13.35 5.10
N SER A 88 3.77 -13.50 3.92
CA SER A 88 2.63 -12.68 3.48
C SER A 88 1.35 -13.02 4.25
N ALA A 89 1.05 -14.29 4.44
CA ALA A 89 -0.03 -14.74 5.33
C ALA A 89 0.18 -14.25 6.78
N ALA A 90 1.41 -14.34 7.31
CA ALA A 90 1.74 -13.82 8.64
C ALA A 90 1.64 -12.29 8.74
N ARG A 91 1.86 -11.55 7.64
CA ARG A 91 1.63 -10.09 7.58
C ARG A 91 0.14 -9.79 7.71
N VAL A 92 -0.70 -10.39 6.86
CA VAL A 92 -2.17 -10.26 6.88
C VAL A 92 -2.73 -10.59 8.27
N LYS A 93 -2.40 -11.77 8.82
CA LYS A 93 -2.90 -12.22 10.13
C LYS A 93 -2.51 -11.26 11.27
N ARG A 94 -1.25 -10.79 11.31
CA ARG A 94 -0.80 -9.85 12.37
C ARG A 94 -1.52 -8.51 12.27
N SER A 95 -1.63 -7.95 11.05
CA SER A 95 -2.37 -6.70 10.81
C SER A 95 -3.83 -6.80 11.26
N LEU A 96 -4.53 -7.87 10.87
CA LEU A 96 -5.91 -8.14 11.32
C LEU A 96 -6.01 -8.22 12.85
N HIS A 97 -5.04 -8.88 13.49
CA HIS A 97 -5.01 -9.02 14.94
C HIS A 97 -4.85 -7.67 15.64
N ALA A 98 -3.87 -6.87 15.24
CA ALA A 98 -3.59 -5.56 15.86
C ALA A 98 -4.72 -4.54 15.65
N ILE A 99 -5.39 -4.57 14.49
CA ILE A 99 -6.57 -3.72 14.23
C ILE A 99 -7.71 -4.11 15.16
N PHE A 100 -8.02 -5.41 15.25
CA PHE A 100 -9.08 -5.92 16.12
C PHE A 100 -8.80 -5.66 17.61
N GLU A 101 -7.57 -5.86 18.08
CA GLU A 101 -7.16 -5.52 19.46
C GLU A 101 -7.37 -4.03 19.80
N THR A 102 -7.26 -3.15 18.80
CA THR A 102 -7.37 -1.69 19.01
C THR A 102 -8.81 -1.20 18.96
N HIS A 103 -9.62 -1.70 18.02
CA HIS A 103 -10.95 -1.14 17.71
C HIS A 103 -12.12 -2.07 18.03
N TYR A 104 -11.86 -3.36 18.32
CA TYR A 104 -12.87 -4.42 18.43
C TYR A 104 -13.78 -4.55 17.19
N ALA A 105 -13.33 -4.02 16.06
CA ALA A 105 -14.03 -3.96 14.78
C ALA A 105 -13.01 -3.84 13.64
N PHE A 106 -13.46 -4.12 12.41
CA PHE A 106 -12.67 -3.99 11.17
C PHE A 106 -13.02 -2.71 10.41
N ASP A 107 -13.05 -1.58 11.12
CA ASP A 107 -13.29 -0.25 10.53
C ASP A 107 -12.07 0.65 10.76
N LEU A 108 -11.60 1.29 9.69
CA LEU A 108 -10.55 2.30 9.69
C LEU A 108 -10.95 3.58 8.93
N GLU A 109 -12.21 3.72 8.52
CA GLU A 109 -12.75 4.94 7.90
C GLU A 109 -12.60 6.20 8.77
N PRO A 110 -12.61 6.14 10.13
CA PRO A 110 -12.25 7.30 10.96
C PRO A 110 -10.90 7.95 10.62
N LEU A 111 -9.93 7.17 10.11
CA LEU A 111 -8.61 7.71 9.71
C LEU A 111 -8.69 8.74 8.58
N ARG A 112 -9.73 8.73 7.72
CA ARG A 112 -9.92 9.75 6.66
C ARG A 112 -10.20 11.14 7.22
N LYS A 113 -10.71 11.24 8.46
CA LYS A 113 -11.04 12.50 9.13
C LYS A 113 -9.87 13.06 9.93
N GLU A 114 -8.80 12.28 10.09
CA GLU A 114 -7.62 12.68 10.85
C GLU A 114 -6.60 13.43 10.00
N ASN A 115 -5.67 14.12 10.66
CA ASN A 115 -4.50 14.65 9.99
C ASN A 115 -3.66 13.47 9.43
N LEU A 116 -3.32 13.53 8.14
CA LEU A 116 -2.57 12.50 7.42
C LEU A 116 -1.32 11.99 8.18
N GLY A 117 -0.55 12.89 8.82
CA GLY A 117 0.63 12.50 9.60
C GLY A 117 0.29 11.65 10.82
N LYS A 118 -0.81 11.97 11.53
CA LYS A 118 -1.31 11.17 12.65
C LYS A 118 -1.89 9.83 12.18
N ALA A 119 -2.59 9.82 11.05
CA ALA A 119 -3.13 8.60 10.46
C ALA A 119 -1.99 7.63 10.05
N ILE A 120 -0.92 8.13 9.41
CA ILE A 120 0.27 7.32 9.08
C ILE A 120 0.95 6.79 10.35
N GLN A 121 1.14 7.63 11.39
CA GLN A 121 1.71 7.17 12.66
C GLN A 121 0.86 6.09 13.33
N ARG A 122 -0.48 6.20 13.28
CA ARG A 122 -1.40 5.18 13.80
C ARG A 122 -1.36 3.90 12.98
N LEU A 123 -1.30 3.97 11.66
CA LEU A 123 -1.13 2.81 10.78
C LEU A 123 0.16 2.04 11.13
N LYS A 124 1.29 2.75 11.28
CA LYS A 124 2.59 2.16 11.66
C LYS A 124 2.63 1.62 13.10
N ALA A 125 1.69 1.98 13.97
CA ALA A 125 1.61 1.46 15.34
C ALA A 125 0.99 0.05 15.41
N TYR A 126 0.24 -0.38 14.39
CA TYR A 126 -0.34 -1.72 14.34
C TYR A 126 0.74 -2.78 14.07
N LYS A 127 0.88 -3.76 14.97
CA LYS A 127 1.82 -4.88 14.78
C LYS A 127 1.47 -5.65 13.51
N GLY A 128 2.42 -5.77 12.59
CA GLY A 128 2.24 -6.46 11.30
C GLY A 128 2.04 -5.52 10.11
N VAL A 129 1.63 -4.27 10.35
CA VAL A 129 1.61 -3.23 9.31
C VAL A 129 3.04 -2.75 9.10
N THR A 130 3.52 -2.86 7.86
CA THR A 130 4.85 -2.43 7.45
C THR A 130 4.84 -0.95 7.02
N ASP A 131 6.03 -0.37 6.84
CA ASP A 131 6.17 0.96 6.23
C ASP A 131 5.53 1.02 4.82
N PHE A 132 5.65 -0.07 4.06
CA PHE A 132 4.99 -0.22 2.76
C PHE A 132 3.47 -0.12 2.89
N VAL A 133 2.85 -0.97 3.72
CA VAL A 133 1.39 -1.02 3.87
C VAL A 133 0.84 0.32 4.37
N ALA A 134 1.48 0.93 5.37
CA ALA A 134 1.09 2.26 5.86
C ALA A 134 1.19 3.33 4.76
N SER A 135 2.23 3.29 3.93
CA SER A 135 2.41 4.21 2.81
C SER A 135 1.43 3.95 1.67
N TYR A 136 1.08 2.69 1.41
CA TYR A 136 0.09 2.28 0.41
C TYR A 136 -1.30 2.77 0.78
N VAL A 137 -1.75 2.56 2.03
CA VAL A 137 -3.01 3.11 2.54
C VAL A 137 -3.01 4.64 2.50
N ALA A 138 -1.88 5.26 2.87
CA ALA A 138 -1.75 6.71 2.86
C ALA A 138 -1.86 7.29 1.44
N GLN A 139 -1.20 6.70 0.43
CA GLN A 139 -1.30 7.12 -0.97
C GLN A 139 -2.71 6.89 -1.52
N THR A 140 -3.27 5.70 -1.29
CA THR A 140 -4.47 5.18 -1.96
C THR A 140 -5.77 5.65 -1.32
N ALA A 141 -5.91 5.51 0.00
CA ALA A 141 -7.18 5.78 0.70
C ALA A 141 -7.21 7.14 1.42
N LEU A 142 -6.05 7.66 1.84
CA LEU A 142 -5.95 8.93 2.59
C LEU A 142 -5.46 10.11 1.73
N GLY A 143 -5.20 9.89 0.44
CA GLY A 143 -4.82 10.95 -0.52
C GLY A 143 -3.46 11.62 -0.23
N GLY A 144 -2.56 10.95 0.47
CA GLY A 144 -1.21 11.41 0.77
C GLY A 144 -0.28 11.40 -0.44
N HIS A 145 0.74 12.28 -0.42
CA HIS A 145 1.82 12.25 -1.40
C HIS A 145 3.01 11.49 -0.80
N VAL A 146 2.96 10.18 -0.92
CA VAL A 146 4.02 9.23 -0.52
C VAL A 146 4.10 8.15 -1.60
N ILE A 147 5.27 7.57 -1.85
CA ILE A 147 5.40 6.40 -2.72
C ILE A 147 5.63 5.17 -1.84
N PRO A 148 4.79 4.13 -1.93
CA PRO A 148 5.01 2.87 -1.22
C PRO A 148 6.29 2.20 -1.71
N LEU A 149 7.10 1.73 -0.77
CA LEU A 149 8.38 1.06 -1.02
C LEU A 149 8.41 -0.27 -0.29
N ASP A 150 8.31 -1.36 -1.05
CA ASP A 150 8.50 -2.72 -0.55
C ASP A 150 9.95 -3.16 -0.72
N GLU A 151 10.26 -4.39 -0.29
CA GLU A 151 11.62 -4.93 -0.38
C GLU A 151 12.08 -5.06 -1.84
N ALA A 152 11.16 -5.45 -2.74
CA ALA A 152 11.41 -5.53 -4.17
C ALA A 152 11.82 -4.17 -4.76
N MET A 153 11.05 -3.10 -4.50
CA MET A 153 11.37 -1.74 -4.98
C MET A 153 12.64 -1.19 -4.34
N LEU A 154 12.86 -1.38 -3.04
CA LEU A 154 14.09 -0.93 -2.36
C LEU A 154 15.33 -1.63 -2.94
N LYS A 155 15.27 -2.94 -3.20
CA LYS A 155 16.35 -3.69 -3.86
C LYS A 155 16.55 -3.27 -5.32
N LEU A 156 15.47 -2.99 -6.07
CA LEU A 156 15.57 -2.42 -7.42
C LEU A 156 16.27 -1.05 -7.39
N PHE A 157 15.91 -0.17 -6.45
CA PHE A 157 16.54 1.14 -6.32
C PHE A 157 18.00 1.07 -5.82
N ALA A 158 18.36 0.05 -5.03
CA ALA A 158 19.74 -0.24 -4.68
C ALA A 158 20.59 -0.60 -5.92
N ILE A 159 20.09 -1.53 -6.76
CA ILE A 159 20.78 -1.90 -8.01
C ILE A 159 20.71 -0.80 -9.08
N LEU A 160 20.02 0.32 -8.83
CA LEU A 160 20.02 1.53 -9.66
C LEU A 160 20.77 2.71 -9.02
N ASP A 161 21.46 2.53 -7.88
CA ASP A 161 22.19 3.59 -7.15
C ASP A 161 21.30 4.78 -6.69
N LEU A 162 20.00 4.52 -6.61
CA LEU A 162 18.99 5.47 -6.13
C LEU A 162 18.87 5.45 -4.59
N ALA A 163 19.15 4.31 -3.96
CA ALA A 163 19.09 4.11 -2.51
C ALA A 163 20.33 3.37 -2.00
N GLY A 164 20.99 3.90 -0.96
CA GLY A 164 22.09 3.24 -0.26
C GLY A 164 21.62 2.36 0.91
N PRO A 165 22.54 1.62 1.57
CA PRO A 165 22.18 0.72 2.67
C PRO A 165 21.42 1.38 3.83
N LYS A 166 21.72 2.66 4.12
CA LYS A 166 21.00 3.44 5.15
C LYS A 166 19.56 3.76 4.75
N ASP A 167 19.33 4.06 3.47
CA ASP A 167 18.03 4.43 2.94
C ASP A 167 17.11 3.19 2.88
N ILE A 168 17.66 2.05 2.47
CA ILE A 168 17.02 0.73 2.48
C ILE A 168 16.62 0.33 3.91
N ALA A 169 17.53 0.47 4.87
CA ALA A 169 17.25 0.17 6.28
C ALA A 169 16.19 1.11 6.92
N ALA A 170 15.95 2.27 6.31
CA ALA A 170 14.92 3.22 6.72
C ALA A 170 13.63 3.15 5.86
N SER A 171 13.53 2.19 4.93
CA SER A 171 12.41 2.06 3.98
C SER A 171 12.16 3.33 3.15
N THR A 172 13.21 4.06 2.74
CA THR A 172 13.12 5.35 2.03
C THR A 172 14.01 5.43 0.79
N VAL A 173 13.75 6.42 -0.08
CA VAL A 173 14.61 6.78 -1.22
C VAL A 173 14.79 8.30 -1.26
N PRO A 174 16.02 8.83 -1.13
CA PRO A 174 16.24 10.27 -1.01
C PRO A 174 15.73 11.09 -2.21
N GLY A 175 14.70 11.91 -1.96
CA GLY A 175 14.14 12.85 -2.93
C GLY A 175 13.10 12.27 -3.89
N LEU A 176 12.63 11.04 -3.67
CA LEU A 176 11.69 10.35 -4.55
C LEU A 176 10.35 11.09 -4.72
N GLU A 177 9.70 11.47 -3.63
CA GLU A 177 8.44 12.23 -3.62
C GLU A 177 8.59 13.64 -4.20
N ARG A 178 9.82 14.21 -4.17
CA ARG A 178 10.12 15.49 -4.81
C ARG A 178 10.29 15.36 -6.32
N ALA A 179 10.85 14.24 -6.80
CA ALA A 179 11.03 13.97 -8.22
C ALA A 179 9.72 13.52 -8.91
N VAL A 180 8.82 12.85 -8.19
CA VAL A 180 7.55 12.34 -8.72
C VAL A 180 6.37 13.20 -8.24
N PRO A 181 5.72 13.99 -9.12
CA PRO A 181 4.55 14.80 -8.74
C PRO A 181 3.39 13.94 -8.21
N LYS A 182 2.63 14.45 -7.23
CA LYS A 182 1.49 13.74 -6.59
C LYS A 182 0.55 13.07 -7.59
N ALA A 183 0.14 13.79 -8.65
CA ALA A 183 -0.76 13.29 -9.69
C ALA A 183 -0.22 12.08 -10.49
N LYS A 184 1.11 11.87 -10.47
CA LYS A 184 1.79 10.73 -11.10
C LYS A 184 2.28 9.69 -10.08
N GLY A 185 2.03 9.87 -8.78
CA GLY A 185 2.56 9.02 -7.71
C GLY A 185 2.04 7.59 -7.76
N SER A 186 0.72 7.40 -7.89
CA SER A 186 0.08 6.08 -8.03
C SER A 186 0.50 5.38 -9.33
N GLU A 187 0.60 6.11 -10.45
CA GLU A 187 1.07 5.57 -11.73
C GLU A 187 2.56 5.19 -11.73
N PHE A 188 3.41 6.01 -11.08
CA PHE A 188 4.81 5.68 -10.83
C PHE A 188 4.93 4.41 -10.01
N PHE A 189 4.22 4.35 -8.88
CA PHE A 189 4.20 3.17 -8.02
C PHE A 189 3.77 1.93 -8.80
N GLY A 190 2.58 1.92 -9.40
CA GLY A 190 2.02 0.75 -10.08
C GLY A 190 2.91 0.20 -11.22
N THR A 191 3.58 1.06 -11.99
CA THR A 191 4.46 0.62 -13.10
C THR A 191 5.86 0.19 -12.63
N VAL A 192 6.43 0.87 -11.64
CA VAL A 192 7.77 0.53 -11.12
C VAL A 192 7.72 -0.68 -10.18
N HIS A 193 6.65 -0.82 -9.39
CA HIS A 193 6.38 -1.99 -8.56
C HIS A 193 6.31 -3.27 -9.41
N GLN A 194 5.57 -3.26 -10.54
CA GLN A 194 5.53 -4.39 -11.48
C GLN A 194 6.91 -4.83 -11.97
N LEU A 195 7.78 -3.88 -12.35
CA LEU A 195 9.17 -4.18 -12.72
C LEU A 195 9.95 -4.79 -11.55
N ALA A 196 9.81 -4.20 -10.36
CA ALA A 196 10.51 -4.60 -9.16
C ALA A 196 10.15 -6.04 -8.73
N VAL A 197 8.85 -6.37 -8.64
CA VAL A 197 8.41 -7.70 -8.20
C VAL A 197 8.70 -8.79 -9.24
N GLN A 198 8.60 -8.49 -10.54
CA GLN A 198 9.00 -9.43 -11.61
C GLN A 198 10.51 -9.70 -11.61
N TRP A 199 11.33 -8.74 -11.21
CA TRP A 199 12.77 -8.94 -11.03
C TRP A 199 13.05 -9.70 -9.73
N PHE A 200 12.38 -9.32 -8.64
CA PHE A 200 12.60 -9.89 -7.31
C PHE A 200 12.27 -11.39 -7.25
N ALA A 201 11.15 -11.80 -7.87
CA ALA A 201 10.75 -13.20 -7.98
C ALA A 201 11.64 -14.02 -8.94
N ALA A 202 12.28 -13.38 -9.92
CA ALA A 202 13.06 -14.05 -10.97
C ALA A 202 14.36 -13.31 -11.29
N GLN A 203 15.28 -13.23 -10.32
CA GLN A 203 16.52 -12.44 -10.41
C GLN A 203 17.47 -12.88 -11.55
N ASN A 204 17.30 -14.08 -12.10
CA ASN A 204 18.05 -14.58 -13.26
C ASN A 204 17.37 -14.30 -14.62
N SER A 205 16.17 -13.70 -14.64
CA SER A 205 15.38 -13.44 -15.84
C SER A 205 16.08 -12.49 -16.81
N THR A 206 16.40 -12.99 -18.02
CA THR A 206 16.98 -12.17 -19.11
C THR A 206 16.03 -11.07 -19.55
N LYS A 207 14.72 -11.32 -19.58
CA LYS A 207 13.69 -10.33 -19.94
C LYS A 207 13.70 -9.15 -18.97
N THR A 208 13.76 -9.41 -17.67
CA THR A 208 13.70 -8.34 -16.67
C THR A 208 15.02 -7.56 -16.62
N TRP A 209 16.16 -8.24 -16.78
CA TRP A 209 17.45 -7.57 -16.93
C TRP A 209 17.57 -6.72 -18.19
N ALA A 210 16.92 -7.09 -19.31
CA ALA A 210 16.89 -6.25 -20.50
C ALA A 210 16.18 -4.91 -20.24
N ILE A 211 15.05 -4.92 -19.52
CA ILE A 211 14.32 -3.70 -19.14
C ILE A 211 15.17 -2.84 -18.18
N ILE A 212 15.81 -3.47 -17.18
CA ILE A 212 16.69 -2.77 -16.23
C ILE A 212 17.90 -2.14 -16.95
N ALA A 213 18.48 -2.82 -17.94
CA ALA A 213 19.60 -2.30 -18.73
C ALA A 213 19.23 -1.08 -19.60
N GLU A 214 17.97 -0.90 -20.00
CA GLU A 214 17.51 0.36 -20.62
C GLU A 214 17.61 1.55 -19.64
N ILE A 215 17.43 1.30 -18.34
CA ILE A 215 17.54 2.29 -17.26
C ILE A 215 19.02 2.52 -16.91
N ASP A 216 19.75 1.46 -16.56
CA ASP A 216 21.18 1.50 -16.26
C ASP A 216 21.86 0.17 -16.65
N PRO A 217 22.76 0.16 -17.66
CA PRO A 217 23.55 -1.00 -18.03
C PRO A 217 24.41 -1.58 -16.90
N GLU A 218 24.89 -0.76 -15.95
CA GLU A 218 25.77 -1.21 -14.87
C GLU A 218 25.03 -1.94 -13.74
N ALA A 219 23.70 -1.82 -13.68
CA ALA A 219 22.87 -2.39 -12.62
C ALA A 219 23.09 -3.89 -12.42
N ARG A 220 23.28 -4.66 -13.50
CA ARG A 220 23.54 -6.10 -13.44
C ARG A 220 24.91 -6.43 -12.85
N THR A 221 25.93 -5.64 -13.21
CA THR A 221 27.28 -5.77 -12.65
C THR A 221 27.28 -5.44 -11.15
N ARG A 222 26.62 -4.35 -10.76
CA ARG A 222 26.49 -3.94 -9.35
C ARG A 222 25.70 -4.96 -8.52
N HIS A 223 24.63 -5.55 -9.05
CA HIS A 223 23.93 -6.67 -8.42
C HIS A 223 24.84 -7.88 -8.21
N ASN A 224 25.54 -8.35 -9.26
CA ASN A 224 26.42 -9.51 -9.17
C ASN A 224 27.56 -9.31 -8.14
N GLN A 225 28.13 -8.10 -8.09
CA GLN A 225 29.13 -7.72 -7.09
C GLN A 225 28.56 -7.73 -5.67
N ALA A 226 27.37 -7.16 -5.46
CA ALA A 226 26.69 -7.15 -4.17
C ALA A 226 26.34 -8.57 -3.69
N THR A 227 25.82 -9.43 -4.57
CA THR A 227 25.52 -10.84 -4.27
C THR A 227 26.78 -11.62 -3.92
N LYS A 228 27.89 -11.41 -4.63
CA LYS A 228 29.20 -12.02 -4.29
C LYS A 228 29.70 -11.54 -2.92
N ALA A 229 29.68 -10.24 -2.66
CA ALA A 229 30.12 -9.67 -1.38
C ALA A 229 29.25 -10.16 -0.20
N ALA A 230 27.94 -10.31 -0.40
CA ALA A 230 27.02 -10.88 0.58
C ALA A 230 27.32 -12.36 0.88
N ALA A 231 27.62 -13.16 -0.16
CA ALA A 231 28.02 -14.56 0.02
C ALA A 231 29.36 -14.70 0.77
N GLU A 232 30.37 -13.87 0.45
CA GLU A 232 31.64 -13.83 1.17
C GLU A 232 31.48 -13.38 2.63
N ALA A 233 30.60 -12.40 2.90
CA ALA A 233 30.29 -11.96 4.25
C ALA A 233 29.56 -13.04 5.06
N ALA A 234 28.60 -13.75 4.45
CA ALA A 234 27.89 -14.86 5.07
C ALA A 234 28.83 -16.03 5.41
N ALA A 235 29.75 -16.39 4.50
CA ALA A 235 30.76 -17.43 4.74
C ALA A 235 31.68 -17.07 5.93
N LYS A 236 32.18 -15.83 5.98
CA LYS A 236 32.99 -15.33 7.11
C LYS A 236 32.22 -15.31 8.42
N ALA A 237 30.93 -14.92 8.40
CA ALA A 237 30.08 -14.92 9.58
C ALA A 237 29.84 -16.34 10.11
N GLU A 238 29.65 -17.32 9.22
CA GLU A 238 29.48 -18.72 9.58
C GLU A 238 30.79 -19.33 10.13
N GLU A 239 31.95 -19.02 9.53
CA GLU A 239 33.25 -19.44 10.06
C GLU A 239 33.49 -18.90 11.49
N VAL A 240 33.18 -17.63 11.73
CA VAL A 240 33.26 -17.02 13.08
C VAL A 240 32.26 -17.68 14.04
N ARG A 241 31.07 -18.08 13.57
CA ARG A 241 30.08 -18.81 14.38
C ARG A 241 30.60 -20.21 14.76
N GLN A 242 31.19 -20.93 13.81
CA GLN A 242 31.74 -22.27 14.01
C GLN A 242 32.93 -22.24 15.00
N ARG A 243 33.89 -21.34 14.81
CA ARG A 243 35.01 -21.13 15.75
C ARG A 243 34.52 -20.89 17.18
N LYS A 244 33.53 -20.01 17.38
CA LYS A 244 32.92 -19.75 18.71
C LYS A 244 32.24 -20.99 19.32
N VAL A 245 31.61 -21.83 18.50
CA VAL A 245 30.98 -23.08 18.96
C VAL A 245 32.05 -24.12 19.35
N GLU A 246 33.15 -24.19 18.62
CA GLU A 246 34.29 -25.08 18.93
C GLU A 246 35.03 -24.64 20.20
N GLU A 247 35.30 -23.34 20.36
CA GLU A 247 35.87 -22.77 21.60
C GLU A 247 34.98 -23.08 22.81
N ALA A 248 33.66 -22.91 22.68
CA ALA A 248 32.70 -23.22 23.73
C ALA A 248 32.63 -24.72 24.08
N LYS A 249 32.85 -25.61 23.10
CA LYS A 249 32.97 -27.07 23.33
C LYS A 249 34.30 -27.41 24.02
N ALA A 250 35.42 -26.86 23.54
CA ALA A 250 36.75 -27.07 24.11
C ALA A 250 36.85 -26.58 25.56
N ALA A 251 36.21 -25.45 25.90
CA ALA A 251 36.11 -24.96 27.27
C ALA A 251 35.37 -25.93 28.20
N LYS A 252 34.27 -26.56 27.74
CA LYS A 252 33.53 -27.55 28.53
C LYS A 252 34.32 -28.83 28.78
N ILE A 253 35.12 -29.29 27.81
CA ILE A 253 35.96 -30.50 27.96
C ILE A 253 37.05 -30.26 29.04
N LYS A 254 37.61 -29.06 29.13
CA LYS A 254 38.62 -28.68 30.15
C LYS A 254 38.08 -28.59 31.59
N HIS A 255 36.79 -28.83 31.83
CA HIS A 255 36.21 -28.96 33.18
C HIS A 255 35.78 -30.39 33.53
N ALA A 256 36.07 -31.37 32.66
CA ALA A 256 35.75 -32.78 32.86
C ALA A 256 37.02 -33.64 33.03
N VAL A 257 37.86 -33.32 34.02
CA VAL A 257 38.94 -34.21 34.48
C VAL A 257 38.55 -34.79 35.85
N PRO A 258 38.45 -36.13 36.02
CA PRO A 258 37.98 -36.73 37.25
C PRO A 258 39.05 -36.70 38.35
N LYS A 259 38.69 -36.20 39.53
CA LYS A 259 39.58 -36.18 40.71
C LYS A 259 39.43 -37.48 41.53
N GLY A 260 40.16 -38.52 41.12
CA GLY A 260 40.65 -39.58 42.00
C GLY A 260 42.18 -39.46 42.11
N THR A 261 42.87 -39.87 43.16
CA THR A 261 42.49 -40.69 44.34
C THR A 261 43.28 -40.22 45.58
N GLY A 262 42.84 -40.59 46.78
CA GLY A 262 43.56 -40.32 48.04
C GLY A 262 42.78 -40.82 49.25
N ALA A 263 43.24 -41.90 49.88
CA ALA A 263 42.53 -42.61 50.95
C ALA A 263 42.91 -42.12 52.35
N GLY A 264 41.94 -42.15 53.28
CA GLY A 264 42.15 -41.86 54.71
C GLY A 264 40.87 -42.07 55.53
N LYS A 265 40.83 -43.13 56.35
CA LYS A 265 39.64 -43.62 57.09
C LYS A 265 39.30 -42.79 58.33
N ALA A 266 38.00 -42.57 58.60
CA ALA A 266 37.35 -42.73 59.91
C ALA A 266 35.80 -42.66 59.80
N GLU A 267 35.09 -43.51 60.55
CA GLU A 267 33.62 -43.64 60.68
C GLU A 267 33.33 -44.25 62.08
N PRO A 268 32.09 -44.26 62.61
CA PRO A 268 30.96 -43.30 62.58
C PRO A 268 30.46 -43.09 64.05
N PRO A 269 29.16 -42.91 64.46
CA PRO A 269 27.91 -42.58 63.76
C PRO A 269 26.98 -41.53 64.46
N LYS A 270 25.77 -41.39 63.89
CA LYS A 270 24.48 -40.80 64.40
C LYS A 270 24.15 -39.40 63.86
N GLY A 271 22.98 -39.17 63.23
CA GLY A 271 21.88 -40.12 62.94
C GLY A 271 20.78 -39.58 62.01
N ALA A 272 19.77 -40.44 61.77
CA ALA A 272 18.48 -40.29 61.06
C ALA A 272 18.08 -38.88 60.56
N VAL A 273 17.82 -38.66 59.26
CA VAL A 273 16.68 -39.11 58.41
C VAL A 273 15.38 -38.28 58.61
N LYS A 274 14.90 -37.75 57.45
CA LYS A 274 13.60 -37.13 57.07
C LYS A 274 12.32 -37.79 57.70
N PRO A 275 11.07 -37.21 57.65
CA PRO A 275 10.51 -36.45 56.52
C PRO A 275 9.37 -35.40 56.78
N SER A 276 8.76 -35.00 55.65
CA SER A 276 7.62 -34.13 55.29
C SER A 276 6.26 -34.20 56.03
N ALA A 277 5.41 -33.20 55.72
CA ALA A 277 3.92 -33.17 55.78
C ALA A 277 3.31 -33.10 57.21
N ASP A 278 2.02 -32.79 57.47
CA ASP A 278 0.81 -32.69 56.61
C ASP A 278 -0.19 -31.60 57.14
N LYS A 279 -1.51 -31.77 56.94
CA LYS A 279 -2.62 -30.79 57.00
C LYS A 279 -3.20 -30.54 58.41
N GLY A 280 -4.11 -29.56 58.52
CA GLY A 280 -5.45 -29.88 59.06
C GLY A 280 -6.18 -28.87 59.98
N GLY A 281 -6.93 -27.94 59.38
CA GLY A 281 -8.32 -27.51 59.72
C GLY A 281 -8.76 -27.12 61.15
N SER A 282 -9.61 -26.06 61.24
CA SER A 282 -10.81 -26.01 62.12
C SER A 282 -11.71 -24.76 61.90
N SER A 283 -13.03 -24.96 62.04
CA SER A 283 -14.12 -24.00 62.35
C SER A 283 -14.54 -22.84 61.41
N LYS A 284 -15.85 -22.83 61.10
CA LYS A 284 -16.79 -21.74 60.70
C LYS A 284 -17.66 -21.41 61.97
N PRO A 285 -18.62 -20.42 62.05
CA PRO A 285 -19.13 -19.46 61.06
C PRO A 285 -19.49 -18.01 61.57
N ALA A 286 -20.22 -17.25 60.73
CA ALA A 286 -20.87 -15.93 60.96
C ALA A 286 -19.93 -14.69 60.99
N ASP A 287 -20.34 -13.44 60.66
CA ASP A 287 -21.67 -12.91 60.26
C ASP A 287 -21.58 -11.85 59.10
N LYS A 288 -22.72 -11.30 58.65
CA LYS A 288 -22.90 -10.49 57.42
C LYS A 288 -22.33 -9.05 57.48
N SER A 289 -21.86 -8.53 56.34
CA SER A 289 -22.56 -7.47 55.54
C SER A 289 -21.69 -6.87 54.40
N PRO A 290 -22.28 -6.30 53.33
CA PRO A 290 -21.60 -6.11 52.03
C PRO A 290 -21.27 -4.64 51.65
N PRO A 291 -20.43 -4.40 50.62
CA PRO A 291 -20.27 -3.08 49.99
C PRO A 291 -21.40 -2.79 48.97
N PRO A 292 -21.97 -1.56 48.93
CA PRO A 292 -23.11 -1.26 48.05
C PRO A 292 -22.72 -0.65 46.69
N LYS A 293 -23.41 -1.14 45.64
CA LYS A 293 -23.70 -0.45 44.35
C LYS A 293 -24.98 -1.09 43.77
N PRO A 294 -25.74 -0.41 42.89
CA PRO A 294 -26.19 0.99 42.90
C PRO A 294 -27.75 1.04 42.91
N PRO A 295 -28.40 2.19 42.64
CA PRO A 295 -29.76 2.17 42.09
C PRO A 295 -29.93 2.98 40.78
N VAL A 296 -31.00 2.64 40.06
CA VAL A 296 -31.34 3.11 38.70
C VAL A 296 -32.43 4.21 38.77
N ALA A 297 -32.53 5.03 37.71
CA ALA A 297 -33.55 6.08 37.46
C ALA A 297 -34.96 5.50 37.10
N PRO A 298 -36.00 6.25 36.66
CA PRO A 298 -36.17 7.70 36.44
C PRO A 298 -37.28 8.28 37.37
N PRO A 299 -38.40 8.98 37.01
CA PRO A 299 -39.04 9.37 35.73
C PRO A 299 -38.95 10.89 35.40
N ALA A 300 -39.78 11.37 34.46
CA ALA A 300 -40.02 12.79 34.12
C ALA A 300 -41.53 13.12 34.18
N PRO A 301 -41.95 14.41 34.23
CA PRO A 301 -43.32 14.84 33.93
C PRO A 301 -43.42 15.63 32.61
N ALA A 302 -44.62 15.65 32.02
CA ALA A 302 -44.89 16.22 30.69
C ALA A 302 -45.88 17.40 30.70
N ALA A 303 -45.76 18.25 29.67
CA ALA A 303 -46.77 19.11 29.02
C ALA A 303 -47.75 19.99 29.86
N ALA A 304 -47.75 21.31 29.61
CA ALA A 304 -48.77 21.95 28.73
C ALA A 304 -48.79 23.50 28.81
N LYS A 305 -48.69 24.19 27.65
CA LYS A 305 -49.66 25.19 27.09
C LYS A 305 -49.02 26.20 26.12
N LYS A 306 -49.74 26.44 25.02
CA LYS A 306 -49.58 27.51 24.01
C LYS A 306 -50.01 28.88 24.62
N PRO A 307 -49.58 30.04 24.07
CA PRO A 307 -50.39 30.64 23.00
C PRO A 307 -49.62 31.40 21.89
N GLU A 308 -50.40 31.91 20.93
CA GLU A 308 -50.05 32.56 19.66
C GLU A 308 -50.39 34.06 19.67
N VAL A 309 -49.95 34.96 18.79
CA VAL A 309 -49.20 34.91 17.50
C VAL A 309 -48.24 36.14 17.44
N LYS A 310 -47.10 36.09 16.73
CA LYS A 310 -46.68 37.15 15.76
C LYS A 310 -45.35 36.89 15.00
N LYS A 311 -45.44 36.96 13.66
CA LYS A 311 -44.34 37.03 12.68
C LYS A 311 -43.57 38.35 12.85
N PRO A 312 -42.25 38.44 12.55
CA PRO A 312 -41.85 38.68 11.16
C PRO A 312 -40.55 37.97 10.69
N GLU A 313 -40.46 37.76 9.38
CA GLU A 313 -39.20 37.52 8.62
C GLU A 313 -38.70 38.85 8.02
N PRO A 314 -37.56 38.89 7.31
CA PRO A 314 -36.23 38.38 7.66
C PRO A 314 -35.19 39.53 7.65
N LYS A 315 -33.98 39.33 8.20
CA LYS A 315 -32.84 40.21 7.93
C LYS A 315 -31.56 39.42 7.63
N GLY A 316 -31.08 39.54 6.41
CA GLY A 316 -29.76 39.04 5.99
C GLY A 316 -28.70 40.14 5.89
N ALA A 317 -27.48 39.69 5.60
CA ALA A 317 -26.39 40.41 4.93
C ALA A 317 -26.03 41.84 5.41
N SER A 318 -25.02 41.94 6.28
CA SER A 318 -24.27 43.18 6.54
C SER A 318 -23.02 43.30 5.65
N LYS A 319 -23.13 44.13 4.61
CA LYS A 319 -22.11 45.00 3.97
C LYS A 319 -20.60 44.67 4.03
N PRO A 320 -19.90 44.76 2.88
CA PRO A 320 -18.68 45.56 2.71
C PRO A 320 -19.00 47.05 2.40
N PRO A 321 -18.02 47.98 2.53
CA PRO A 321 -18.25 49.43 2.43
C PRO A 321 -18.28 50.02 1.00
N ALA A 322 -18.55 51.32 0.93
CA ALA A 322 -19.05 52.04 -0.26
C ALA A 322 -17.99 52.53 -1.27
N LYS A 323 -18.44 52.71 -2.52
CA LYS A 323 -17.90 53.73 -3.44
C LYS A 323 -18.52 55.11 -3.12
N PRO A 324 -17.81 56.22 -3.31
CA PRO A 324 -18.42 57.49 -3.71
C PRO A 324 -18.79 57.44 -5.20
N ALA A 325 -19.90 58.07 -5.58
CA ALA A 325 -20.33 58.20 -6.97
C ALA A 325 -20.16 59.65 -7.46
N GLY A 326 -19.79 59.81 -8.74
CA GLY A 326 -19.75 61.10 -9.44
C GLY A 326 -20.24 60.95 -10.88
N LYS A 327 -21.40 61.54 -11.18
CA LYS A 327 -22.00 61.74 -12.51
C LYS A 327 -21.80 63.24 -12.91
N PRO A 328 -22.21 63.71 -14.11
CA PRO A 328 -21.95 63.17 -15.46
C PRO A 328 -21.60 64.30 -16.47
N ILE A 329 -20.75 64.06 -17.49
CA ILE A 329 -20.73 64.92 -18.69
C ILE A 329 -20.62 64.06 -19.95
N ALA A 330 -21.44 64.38 -20.95
CA ALA A 330 -21.45 63.76 -22.27
C ALA A 330 -20.90 64.70 -23.34
N LYS A 331 -20.08 64.17 -24.26
CA LYS A 331 -19.87 64.63 -25.65
C LYS A 331 -19.60 63.36 -26.48
N LYS A 332 -20.53 62.90 -27.34
CA LYS A 332 -20.83 63.35 -28.72
C LYS A 332 -19.64 63.18 -29.68
N GLY A 333 -19.74 62.20 -30.61
CA GLY A 333 -18.81 62.01 -31.72
C GLY A 333 -18.78 60.58 -32.31
N PRO A 334 -19.72 60.20 -33.20
CA PRO A 334 -19.57 59.08 -34.14
C PRO A 334 -19.07 59.55 -35.54
N SER A 335 -18.98 58.59 -36.47
CA SER A 335 -18.74 58.69 -37.95
C SER A 335 -17.31 58.92 -38.49
N ASP A 336 -16.86 57.88 -39.21
CA ASP A 336 -16.29 57.85 -40.57
C ASP A 336 -15.14 58.78 -41.05
N ALA A 337 -14.02 58.12 -41.39
CA ALA A 337 -13.23 58.24 -42.63
C ALA A 337 -12.08 57.19 -42.58
N SER A 338 -11.61 56.52 -43.64
CA SER A 338 -11.89 56.60 -45.07
C SER A 338 -11.68 55.23 -45.77
N SER A 339 -12.33 55.07 -46.91
CA SER A 339 -12.04 54.10 -47.99
C SER A 339 -10.60 54.29 -48.57
N ASN A 340 -10.01 53.43 -49.42
CA ASN A 340 -10.62 52.84 -50.62
C ASN A 340 -9.86 51.62 -51.24
N LYS A 341 -10.52 50.96 -52.19
CA LYS A 341 -10.15 49.80 -53.03
C LYS A 341 -9.23 50.22 -54.21
N PRO A 342 -8.68 49.33 -55.08
CA PRO A 342 -9.49 48.54 -56.03
C PRO A 342 -8.97 47.13 -56.46
N LYS A 343 -9.90 46.37 -57.06
CA LYS A 343 -9.70 45.18 -57.93
C LYS A 343 -9.32 45.65 -59.36
N PRO A 344 -8.71 44.85 -60.28
CA PRO A 344 -9.55 44.06 -61.21
C PRO A 344 -8.97 42.76 -61.85
N LYS A 345 -9.87 42.17 -62.63
CA LYS A 345 -9.95 40.95 -63.47
C LYS A 345 -8.77 40.63 -64.44
N LYS A 346 -8.60 39.31 -64.71
CA LYS A 346 -8.31 38.57 -65.98
C LYS A 346 -7.87 39.37 -67.23
N PRO A 347 -6.97 38.83 -68.11
CA PRO A 347 -7.41 37.76 -69.06
C PRO A 347 -6.34 36.74 -69.59
N THR A 348 -6.82 35.64 -70.23
CA THR A 348 -6.31 34.92 -71.46
C THR A 348 -4.82 34.51 -71.66
N THR A 349 -4.39 33.48 -72.41
CA THR A 349 -5.00 32.30 -73.11
C THR A 349 -3.92 31.30 -73.58
N SER A 350 -4.36 30.06 -73.84
CA SER A 350 -3.80 28.99 -74.70
C SER A 350 -2.81 28.01 -74.04
N GLY A 351 -2.76 26.73 -74.41
CA GLY A 351 -3.61 25.94 -75.32
C GLY A 351 -2.96 24.58 -75.63
N GLY A 352 -3.62 23.45 -75.33
CA GLY A 352 -3.06 22.11 -75.55
C GLY A 352 -4.10 21.02 -75.27
N LYS A 353 -4.40 20.18 -76.27
CA LYS A 353 -5.57 19.29 -76.34
C LYS A 353 -5.24 17.81 -76.05
N SER A 354 -6.32 17.04 -75.88
CA SER A 354 -6.46 15.55 -75.89
C SER A 354 -6.32 14.86 -74.53
N GLY A 355 -7.14 13.86 -74.19
CA GLY A 355 -8.36 13.33 -74.83
C GLY A 355 -9.03 12.28 -73.94
N GLY A 356 -10.37 12.21 -73.91
CA GLY A 356 -11.13 11.20 -73.13
C GLY A 356 -11.19 9.82 -73.82
N PRO A 357 -11.95 8.82 -73.30
CA PRO A 357 -13.34 9.00 -72.86
C PRO A 357 -13.75 8.35 -71.52
N LYS A 358 -15.05 8.44 -71.20
CA LYS A 358 -15.72 8.10 -69.93
C LYS A 358 -16.28 6.67 -69.89
N SER A 359 -16.40 6.12 -68.68
CA SER A 359 -17.57 5.39 -68.16
C SER A 359 -17.56 5.58 -66.62
N GLY A 360 -18.63 5.94 -65.89
CA GLY A 360 -19.97 5.35 -65.88
C GLY A 360 -19.94 4.14 -64.92
N SER A 361 -20.38 4.17 -63.66
CA SER A 361 -21.58 4.81 -63.09
C SER A 361 -21.59 4.69 -61.54
N LYS A 362 -22.56 5.33 -60.86
CA LYS A 362 -22.96 5.09 -59.44
C LYS A 362 -24.50 5.03 -59.44
N PRO A 363 -25.17 4.19 -58.62
CA PRO A 363 -25.57 4.61 -57.27
C PRO A 363 -25.54 3.48 -56.20
N ALA A 364 -25.86 3.85 -54.96
CA ALA A 364 -26.14 2.96 -53.81
C ALA A 364 -27.68 2.68 -53.72
N PRO A 365 -28.27 2.01 -52.69
CA PRO A 365 -27.72 1.41 -51.45
C PRO A 365 -28.27 -0.02 -51.11
N ARG A 366 -28.12 -0.42 -49.84
CA ARG A 366 -28.56 -1.70 -49.19
C ARG A 366 -30.02 -2.15 -49.49
N PRO A 367 -30.31 -3.43 -49.22
CA PRO A 367 -31.48 -3.82 -48.41
C PRO A 367 -31.11 -4.50 -47.08
N ALA A 368 -32.09 -4.59 -46.18
CA ALA A 368 -32.05 -5.34 -44.93
C ALA A 368 -33.12 -6.44 -44.93
N SER A 369 -32.89 -7.56 -44.25
CA SER A 369 -33.87 -8.61 -43.93
C SER A 369 -33.24 -9.68 -43.03
N ASN A 370 -33.95 -10.42 -42.16
CA ASN A 370 -34.89 -9.98 -41.12
C ASN A 370 -34.92 -11.03 -39.99
N SER A 371 -35.37 -10.63 -38.80
CA SER A 371 -35.74 -11.40 -37.61
C SER A 371 -35.99 -12.92 -37.69
N LYS A 372 -35.60 -13.62 -36.62
CA LYS A 372 -36.52 -14.58 -35.95
C LYS A 372 -36.29 -14.65 -34.43
N ASN A 373 -37.29 -14.21 -33.68
CA ASN A 373 -37.37 -14.37 -32.22
C ASN A 373 -37.64 -15.83 -31.85
N LEU A 374 -37.09 -16.28 -30.72
CA LEU A 374 -37.49 -17.53 -30.05
C LEU A 374 -37.57 -17.29 -28.53
N THR A 375 -38.79 -17.11 -28.02
CA THR A 375 -39.07 -16.97 -26.59
C THR A 375 -40.14 -17.95 -26.14
N LYS A 376 -39.87 -18.63 -25.02
CA LYS A 376 -40.80 -19.35 -24.12
C LYS A 376 -41.54 -20.59 -24.66
N ARG A 377 -41.23 -21.73 -24.02
CA ARG A 377 -42.23 -22.70 -23.57
C ARG A 377 -41.71 -23.50 -22.36
N LYS A 378 -42.46 -23.52 -21.26
CA LYS A 378 -42.28 -24.47 -20.14
C LYS A 378 -42.94 -25.82 -20.49
N PRO A 379 -42.43 -26.95 -19.97
CA PRO A 379 -43.21 -28.16 -19.74
C PRO A 379 -43.72 -28.24 -18.28
N LYS A 380 -44.91 -28.83 -18.14
CA LYS A 380 -45.65 -29.29 -16.93
C LYS A 380 -45.14 -28.83 -15.56
#